data_AF-A0A4Y2P554-F1
#
_entry.id   AF-A0A4Y2P554-F1
#
_cell.length_a   1.000
_cell.length_b   1.000
_cell.length_c   1.000
_cell.angle_alpha   90.00
_cell.angle_beta   90.00
_cell.angle_gamma   90.00
#
_symmetry.space_group_name_H-M   'P 1'
#
loop_
_entity.id
_entity.type
_entity.pdbx_description
1 polymer ?
#
loop_
_entity_poly.entity_id
_entity_poly.type
_entity_poly.pdbx_seq_one_letter_code
_entity_poly.pdbx_strand_id
1 'polypeptide(L)'
;MGGVKKGPFSGQRTNQLKLQENHFDSFFIVQRISQNKETFHTVSPFLVEKAISGSLGEIQSIRKLRSGDLLVEVKSRKQSQQILKLKALGTIPVSVTAHTSLNTCKGVITCGELLNETVEKITEELNSEGVIHVRRISIRRDGQLLPTKHLIHTFHKPKLPESIRAGYMKLGVRPYIPNPLRCFQCQRFGHAKGACRGTITCARCAEIGHDSQQCTAQEKCVNCSGSHTSYSRSCPRWQVEKQIVS
;
A
#
# COMPACT_ATOMS: atom_id res chain seq x y z
N MET A 1 48.26 -29.20 -3.36
CA MET A 1 47.03 -30.03 -3.49
C MET A 1 45.86 -29.28 -2.89
N GLY A 2 44.90 -28.88 -3.71
CA GLY A 2 43.67 -28.20 -3.28
C GLY A 2 42.65 -28.32 -4.41
N GLY A 3 41.73 -29.28 -4.27
CA GLY A 3 40.88 -29.78 -5.36
C GLY A 3 39.89 -28.76 -5.92
N VAL A 4 39.77 -28.75 -7.24
CA VAL A 4 38.73 -28.05 -8.00
C VAL A 4 37.38 -28.71 -7.72
N LYS A 5 36.47 -28.01 -7.03
CA LYS A 5 35.08 -28.45 -6.91
C LYS A 5 34.32 -28.06 -8.19
N LYS A 6 34.11 -29.03 -9.08
CA LYS A 6 33.06 -28.96 -10.13
C LYS A 6 31.73 -29.36 -9.47
N GLY A 7 30.89 -28.37 -9.15
CA GLY A 7 29.48 -28.56 -8.82
C GLY A 7 28.61 -28.03 -9.96
N PRO A 8 27.48 -28.67 -10.31
CA PRO A 8 26.75 -28.35 -11.52
C PRO A 8 26.05 -26.99 -11.37
N PHE A 9 26.31 -26.09 -12.31
CA PHE A 9 25.40 -24.98 -12.62
C PHE A 9 24.11 -25.56 -13.22
N SER A 10 23.26 -26.16 -12.40
CA SER A 10 21.88 -26.38 -12.81
C SER A 10 21.11 -25.10 -12.56
N GLY A 11 21.15 -24.20 -13.56
CA GLY A 11 20.18 -23.13 -13.71
C GLY A 11 18.81 -23.75 -13.92
N GLN A 12 18.16 -24.20 -12.85
CA GLN A 12 16.76 -24.56 -12.91
C GLN A 12 16.00 -23.27 -13.21
N ARG A 13 15.56 -23.14 -14.45
CA ARG A 13 14.50 -22.23 -14.85
C ARG A 13 13.27 -22.66 -14.03
N THR A 14 13.04 -22.02 -12.89
CA THR A 14 11.80 -22.17 -12.15
C THR A 14 10.67 -21.82 -13.11
N ASN A 15 9.86 -22.82 -13.46
CA ASN A 15 8.76 -22.71 -14.41
C ASN A 15 7.95 -21.43 -14.13
N GLN A 16 7.99 -20.46 -15.06
CA GLN A 16 7.15 -19.25 -15.02
C GLN A 16 5.67 -19.60 -14.84
N LEU A 17 5.25 -20.77 -15.32
CA LEU A 17 3.91 -21.32 -15.16
C LEU A 17 3.51 -21.58 -13.69
N LYS A 18 4.44 -22.01 -12.81
CA LYS A 18 4.14 -22.21 -11.37
C LYS A 18 4.02 -20.90 -10.59
N LEU A 19 4.60 -19.81 -11.08
CA LEU A 19 4.55 -18.49 -10.43
C LEU A 19 3.23 -17.76 -10.75
N GLN A 20 2.69 -17.94 -11.96
CA GLN A 20 1.39 -17.38 -12.36
C GLN A 20 0.20 -18.13 -11.73
N GLU A 21 0.36 -19.40 -11.35
CA GLU A 21 -0.74 -20.20 -10.78
C GLU A 21 -1.15 -19.79 -9.36
N ASN A 22 -0.27 -19.15 -8.60
CA ASN A 22 -0.45 -18.86 -7.17
C ASN A 22 -0.93 -17.44 -6.85
N HIS A 23 -1.17 -16.60 -7.87
CA HIS A 23 -1.56 -15.21 -7.64
C HIS A 23 -3.08 -15.05 -7.66
N PHE A 24 -3.68 -14.70 -6.52
CA PHE A 24 -5.10 -14.41 -6.39
C PHE A 24 -5.36 -13.38 -5.29
N ASP A 25 -6.44 -12.60 -5.45
CA ASP A 25 -6.91 -11.69 -4.40
C ASP A 25 -7.33 -12.49 -3.17
N SER A 26 -6.78 -12.13 -2.02
CA SER A 26 -7.07 -12.79 -0.74
C SER A 26 -8.11 -12.03 0.08
N PHE A 27 -8.18 -10.71 -0.08
CA PHE A 27 -9.07 -9.83 0.69
C PHE A 27 -10.23 -9.31 -0.18
N PHE A 28 -11.44 -9.41 0.33
CA PHE A 28 -12.67 -8.98 -0.35
C PHE A 28 -13.55 -8.16 0.58
N ILE A 29 -14.23 -7.16 0.02
CA ILE A 29 -15.30 -6.43 0.69
C ILE A 29 -16.62 -7.02 0.20
N VAL A 30 -17.45 -7.46 1.16
CA VAL A 30 -18.84 -7.85 0.92
C VAL A 30 -19.75 -6.75 1.44
N GLN A 31 -20.46 -6.10 0.53
CA GLN A 31 -21.37 -5.00 0.82
C GLN A 31 -22.80 -5.47 0.64
N ARG A 32 -23.66 -5.14 1.61
CA ARG A 32 -25.10 -5.43 1.52
C ARG A 32 -25.73 -4.51 0.48
N ILE A 33 -26.55 -5.07 -0.40
CA ILE A 33 -27.38 -4.31 -1.32
C ILE A 33 -28.72 -4.08 -0.60
N SER A 34 -29.06 -2.82 -0.31
CA SER A 34 -30.34 -2.48 0.33
C SER A 34 -30.81 -1.11 -0.14
N GLN A 35 -32.13 -0.98 -0.36
CA GLN A 35 -32.75 0.31 -0.68
C GLN A 35 -32.72 1.28 0.51
N ASN A 36 -32.69 0.74 1.74
CA ASN A 36 -32.73 1.52 2.97
C ASN A 36 -31.35 1.75 3.60
N LYS A 37 -30.26 1.58 2.83
CA LYS A 37 -28.85 1.70 3.30
C LYS A 37 -28.54 0.81 4.52
N GLU A 38 -29.21 -0.33 4.63
CA GLU A 38 -28.92 -1.29 5.69
C GLU A 38 -27.53 -1.92 5.50
N THR A 39 -26.90 -2.27 6.62
CA THR A 39 -25.56 -2.87 6.65
C THR A 39 -25.59 -4.22 7.39
N PHE A 40 -24.43 -4.82 7.62
CA PHE A 40 -24.31 -6.00 8.49
C PHE A 40 -24.26 -5.65 9.99
N HIS A 41 -24.51 -4.39 10.38
CA HIS A 41 -24.66 -4.05 11.80
C HIS A 41 -25.88 -4.68 12.44
N THR A 42 -26.97 -4.86 11.67
CA THR A 42 -28.24 -5.44 12.14
C THR A 42 -28.35 -6.94 11.87
N VAL A 43 -27.32 -7.55 11.26
CA VAL A 43 -27.33 -8.97 10.88
C VAL A 43 -26.59 -9.78 11.94
N SER A 44 -27.18 -10.91 12.34
CA SER A 44 -26.56 -11.81 13.30
C SER A 44 -25.20 -12.33 12.79
N PRO A 45 -24.12 -12.27 13.60
CA PRO A 45 -22.81 -12.75 13.21
C PRO A 45 -22.81 -14.24 12.88
N PHE A 46 -23.64 -15.04 13.56
CA PHE A 46 -23.76 -16.48 13.31
C PHE A 46 -24.41 -16.77 11.95
N LEU A 47 -25.35 -15.94 11.49
CA LEU A 47 -25.95 -16.07 10.16
C LEU A 47 -24.92 -15.76 9.08
N VAL A 48 -24.12 -14.70 9.29
CA VAL A 48 -23.04 -14.33 8.38
C VAL A 48 -22.02 -15.46 8.26
N GLU A 49 -21.55 -15.98 9.39
CA GLU A 49 -20.58 -17.08 9.43
C GLU A 49 -21.13 -18.34 8.75
N LYS A 50 -22.36 -18.76 9.08
CA LYS A 50 -22.98 -19.95 8.46
C LYS A 50 -23.18 -19.78 6.95
N ALA A 51 -23.62 -18.61 6.49
CA ALA A 51 -23.84 -18.34 5.07
C ALA A 51 -22.52 -18.33 4.28
N ILE A 52 -21.47 -17.71 4.83
CA ILE A 52 -20.15 -17.67 4.20
C ILE A 52 -19.52 -19.07 4.19
N SER A 53 -19.50 -19.77 5.33
CA SER A 53 -18.95 -21.12 5.44
C SER A 53 -19.73 -22.13 4.58
N GLY A 54 -21.04 -21.98 4.45
CA GLY A 54 -21.84 -22.81 3.53
C GLY A 54 -21.52 -22.57 2.05
N SER A 55 -21.11 -21.35 1.69
CA SER A 55 -20.82 -20.99 0.29
C SER A 55 -19.36 -21.23 -0.11
N LEU A 56 -18.42 -21.01 0.81
CA LEU A 56 -16.98 -20.98 0.54
C LEU A 56 -16.18 -22.03 1.33
N GLY A 57 -16.82 -22.75 2.27
CA GLY A 57 -16.15 -23.58 3.25
C GLY A 57 -15.38 -22.76 4.29
N GLU A 58 -14.41 -23.39 4.94
CA GLU A 58 -13.57 -22.73 5.93
C GLU A 58 -12.64 -21.68 5.27
N ILE A 59 -12.75 -20.43 5.70
CA ILE A 59 -11.96 -19.30 5.21
C ILE A 59 -10.97 -18.80 6.26
N GLN A 60 -10.13 -17.82 5.91
CA GLN A 60 -9.06 -17.34 6.80
C GLN A 60 -9.60 -16.42 7.88
N SER A 61 -10.43 -15.42 7.51
CA SER A 61 -11.05 -14.53 8.48
C SER A 61 -12.26 -13.80 7.92
N ILE A 62 -13.19 -13.42 8.80
CA ILE A 62 -14.29 -12.49 8.54
C ILE A 62 -14.22 -11.39 9.58
N ARG A 63 -14.24 -10.13 9.16
CA ARG A 63 -14.28 -8.98 10.06
C ARG A 63 -15.32 -7.97 9.60
N LYS A 64 -16.12 -7.45 10.52
CA LYS A 64 -17.01 -6.32 10.22
C LYS A 64 -16.22 -5.01 10.27
N LEU A 65 -16.32 -4.22 9.21
CA LEU A 65 -15.71 -2.90 9.11
C LEU A 65 -16.55 -1.85 9.83
N ARG A 66 -15.97 -0.68 10.09
CA ARG A 66 -16.69 0.48 10.67
C ARG A 66 -17.81 1.00 9.75
N SER A 67 -17.73 0.73 8.44
CA SER A 67 -18.81 1.03 7.49
C SER A 67 -20.02 0.11 7.66
N GLY A 68 -19.88 -1.01 8.37
CA GLY A 68 -20.88 -2.06 8.45
C GLY A 68 -20.78 -3.11 7.34
N ASP A 69 -19.82 -2.99 6.43
CA ASP A 69 -19.48 -4.02 5.45
C ASP A 69 -18.66 -5.15 6.08
N LEU A 70 -18.52 -6.26 5.37
CA LEU A 70 -17.66 -7.37 5.79
C LEU A 70 -16.36 -7.37 4.98
N LEU A 71 -15.24 -7.47 5.67
CA LEU A 71 -13.95 -7.84 5.12
C LEU A 71 -13.78 -9.35 5.26
N VAL A 72 -13.59 -10.03 4.13
CA VAL A 72 -13.40 -11.48 4.07
C VAL A 72 -12.01 -11.78 3.53
N GLU A 73 -11.27 -12.64 4.23
CA GLU A 73 -9.98 -13.16 3.80
C GLU A 73 -10.11 -14.64 3.43
N VAL A 74 -9.75 -15.00 2.20
CA VAL A 74 -9.84 -16.37 1.68
C VAL A 74 -8.47 -17.07 1.72
N LYS A 75 -8.47 -18.41 1.78
CA LYS A 75 -7.24 -19.23 1.85
C LYS A 75 -6.77 -19.72 0.48
N SER A 76 -7.64 -19.72 -0.52
CA SER A 76 -7.35 -20.37 -1.81
C SER A 76 -7.88 -19.61 -3.01
N ARG A 77 -7.25 -19.84 -4.16
CA ARG A 77 -7.70 -19.33 -5.46
C ARG A 77 -9.12 -19.76 -5.81
N LYS A 78 -9.50 -21.00 -5.46
CA LYS A 78 -10.88 -21.50 -5.67
C LYS A 78 -11.89 -20.64 -4.91
N GLN A 79 -11.62 -20.35 -3.64
CA GLN A 79 -12.47 -19.48 -2.83
C GLN A 79 -12.51 -18.04 -3.37
N SER A 80 -11.36 -17.50 -3.80
CA SER A 80 -11.25 -16.19 -4.45
C SER A 80 -12.15 -16.07 -5.70
N GLN A 81 -12.18 -17.12 -6.53
CA GLN A 81 -13.06 -17.16 -7.69
C GLN A 81 -14.54 -17.36 -7.33
N GLN A 82 -14.83 -18.10 -6.26
CA GLN A 82 -16.20 -18.36 -5.80
C GLN A 82 -16.82 -17.12 -5.13
N ILE A 83 -16.07 -16.42 -4.28
CA ILE A 83 -16.59 -15.27 -3.53
C ILE A 83 -16.99 -14.11 -4.45
N LEU A 84 -16.27 -13.88 -5.54
CA LEU A 84 -16.64 -12.88 -6.55
C LEU A 84 -17.98 -13.18 -7.25
N LYS A 85 -18.40 -14.45 -7.28
CA LYS A 85 -19.68 -14.87 -7.86
C LYS A 85 -20.82 -14.78 -6.85
N LEU A 86 -20.53 -14.55 -5.57
CA LEU A 86 -21.53 -14.53 -4.51
C LEU A 86 -22.45 -13.31 -4.67
N LYS A 87 -23.76 -13.56 -4.79
CA LYS A 87 -24.80 -12.53 -4.97
C LYS A 87 -25.70 -12.35 -3.76
N ALA A 88 -25.71 -13.32 -2.85
CA ALA A 88 -26.50 -13.26 -1.62
C ALA A 88 -25.84 -14.07 -0.50
N LEU A 89 -26.04 -13.64 0.74
CA LEU A 89 -25.76 -14.40 1.96
C LEU A 89 -27.10 -14.76 2.61
N GLY A 90 -27.55 -16.00 2.37
CA GLY A 90 -28.92 -16.39 2.68
C GLY A 90 -29.91 -15.59 1.84
N THR A 91 -30.82 -14.87 2.49
CA THR A 91 -31.80 -13.99 1.83
C THR A 91 -31.29 -12.57 1.61
N ILE A 92 -30.09 -12.24 2.08
CA ILE A 92 -29.53 -10.88 2.01
C ILE A 92 -28.76 -10.71 0.71
N PRO A 93 -29.19 -9.87 -0.24
CA PRO A 93 -28.44 -9.61 -1.46
C PRO A 93 -27.17 -8.82 -1.16
N VAL A 94 -26.08 -9.17 -1.84
CA VAL A 94 -24.76 -8.57 -1.62
C VAL A 94 -24.02 -8.32 -2.93
N SER A 95 -23.06 -7.40 -2.87
CA SER A 95 -22.02 -7.23 -3.89
C SER A 95 -20.66 -7.52 -3.26
N VAL A 96 -19.76 -8.09 -4.06
CA VAL A 96 -18.42 -8.45 -3.63
C VAL A 96 -17.40 -7.77 -4.53
N THR A 97 -16.40 -7.13 -3.93
CA THR A 97 -15.28 -6.51 -4.65
C THR A 97 -13.96 -6.88 -3.99
N ALA A 98 -12.89 -6.98 -4.78
CA ALA A 98 -11.55 -7.17 -4.23
C ALA A 98 -11.12 -5.92 -3.45
N HIS A 99 -10.50 -6.13 -2.29
CA HIS A 99 -10.03 -5.01 -1.48
C HIS A 99 -8.79 -4.37 -2.12
N THR A 100 -8.91 -3.10 -2.51
CA THR A 100 -7.88 -2.40 -3.31
C THR A 100 -6.53 -2.27 -2.62
N SER A 101 -6.49 -1.94 -1.33
CA SER A 101 -5.21 -1.78 -0.61
C SER A 101 -4.67 -3.07 0.00
N LEU A 102 -5.50 -3.91 0.64
CA LEU A 102 -5.04 -5.12 1.34
C LEU A 102 -4.53 -6.23 0.41
N ASN A 103 -4.94 -6.24 -0.87
CA ASN A 103 -4.33 -7.12 -1.89
C ASN A 103 -3.08 -6.51 -2.53
N THR A 104 -2.56 -5.42 -2.02
CA THR A 104 -1.36 -4.78 -2.55
C THR A 104 -0.39 -4.44 -1.44
N CYS A 105 0.90 -4.42 -1.77
CA CYS A 105 1.93 -3.91 -0.88
C CYS A 105 2.95 -3.10 -1.69
N LYS A 106 3.71 -2.25 -1.00
CA LYS A 106 4.72 -1.41 -1.64
C LYS A 106 6.10 -1.71 -1.07
N GLY A 107 7.06 -1.89 -1.97
CA GLY A 107 8.46 -2.10 -1.64
C GLY A 107 9.37 -1.12 -2.34
N VAL A 108 10.53 -0.86 -1.75
CA VAL A 108 11.63 -0.09 -2.36
C VAL A 108 12.70 -1.06 -2.80
N ILE A 109 13.08 -0.95 -4.07
CA ILE A 109 14.24 -1.61 -4.66
C ILE A 109 15.26 -0.53 -4.99
N THR A 110 16.52 -0.81 -4.68
CA THR A 110 17.66 0.04 -5.02
C THR A 110 18.48 -0.67 -6.07
N CYS A 111 18.54 -0.15 -7.29
CA CYS A 111 19.24 -0.77 -8.41
C CYS A 111 19.80 0.32 -9.33
N GLY A 112 21.13 0.34 -9.52
CA GLY A 112 21.79 1.36 -10.33
C GLY A 112 21.63 1.10 -11.83
N GLU A 113 21.55 -0.17 -12.20
CA GLU A 113 21.39 -0.68 -13.55
C GLU A 113 20.04 -0.29 -14.14
N LEU A 114 19.03 -0.10 -13.28
CA LEU A 114 17.71 0.39 -13.68
C LEU A 114 17.62 1.93 -13.65
N LEU A 115 18.71 2.69 -13.51
CA LEU A 115 18.64 4.15 -13.38
C LEU A 115 18.09 4.83 -14.64
N ASN A 116 18.51 4.36 -15.81
CA ASN A 116 18.17 4.96 -17.10
C ASN A 116 16.97 4.29 -17.79
N GLU A 117 16.47 3.20 -17.20
CA GLU A 117 15.27 2.51 -17.68
C GLU A 117 13.99 3.30 -17.35
N THR A 118 13.02 3.27 -18.27
CA THR A 118 11.72 3.91 -18.03
C THR A 118 10.90 3.13 -17.02
N VAL A 119 10.05 3.81 -16.24
CA VAL A 119 9.25 3.12 -15.21
C VAL A 119 8.21 2.20 -15.84
N GLU A 120 7.77 2.52 -17.06
CA GLU A 120 6.86 1.72 -17.87
C GLU A 120 7.53 0.39 -18.25
N LYS A 121 8.77 0.44 -18.77
CA LYS A 121 9.52 -0.76 -19.15
C LYS A 121 9.82 -1.65 -17.93
N ILE A 122 10.24 -1.04 -16.82
CA ILE A 122 10.47 -1.78 -15.57
C ILE A 122 9.17 -2.44 -15.07
N THR A 123 8.03 -1.75 -15.18
CA THR A 123 6.73 -2.31 -14.76
C THR A 123 6.35 -3.51 -15.62
N GLU A 124 6.53 -3.42 -16.94
CA GLU A 124 6.26 -4.51 -17.88
C GLU A 124 7.14 -5.74 -17.58
N GLU A 125 8.45 -5.56 -17.52
CA GLU A 125 9.41 -6.65 -17.32
C GLU A 125 9.29 -7.33 -15.94
N LEU A 126 8.82 -6.61 -14.93
CA LEU A 126 8.63 -7.14 -13.57
C LEU A 126 7.19 -7.58 -13.29
N ASN A 127 6.30 -7.59 -14.29
CA ASN A 127 4.92 -8.01 -14.10
C ASN A 127 4.82 -9.47 -13.64
N SER A 128 5.70 -10.35 -14.13
CA SER A 128 5.77 -11.75 -13.71
C SER A 128 6.14 -11.94 -12.24
N GLU A 129 6.80 -10.95 -11.63
CA GLU A 129 7.11 -10.92 -10.20
C GLU A 129 5.94 -10.35 -9.35
N GLY A 130 4.84 -9.98 -10.00
CA GLY A 130 3.63 -9.42 -9.40
C GLY A 130 3.65 -7.89 -9.26
N VAL A 131 4.56 -7.20 -9.95
CA VAL A 131 4.60 -5.73 -9.98
C VAL A 131 3.49 -5.20 -10.90
N ILE A 132 2.70 -4.26 -10.39
CA ILE A 132 1.61 -3.61 -11.15
C ILE A 132 1.86 -2.12 -11.39
N HIS A 133 2.80 -1.51 -10.65
CA HIS A 133 3.14 -0.10 -10.82
C HIS A 133 4.52 0.19 -10.25
N VAL A 134 5.31 0.99 -10.97
CA VAL A 134 6.63 1.46 -10.51
C VAL A 134 6.65 2.99 -10.45
N ARG A 135 7.24 3.54 -9.38
CA ARG A 135 7.47 4.97 -9.21
C ARG A 135 8.92 5.23 -8.86
N ARG A 136 9.61 6.05 -9.66
CA ARG A 136 10.97 6.49 -9.35
C ARG A 136 10.96 7.56 -8.25
N ILE A 137 11.84 7.41 -7.28
CA ILE A 137 12.11 8.47 -6.30
C ILE A 137 13.07 9.45 -6.97
N SER A 138 12.71 10.72 -6.97
CA SER A 138 13.55 11.81 -7.46
C SER A 138 13.90 12.76 -6.32
N ILE A 139 15.08 13.36 -6.41
CA ILE A 139 15.56 14.38 -5.46
C ILE A 139 15.65 15.72 -6.17
N ARG A 140 15.44 16.81 -5.43
CA ARG A 140 15.62 18.16 -5.97
C ARG A 140 16.99 18.67 -5.58
N ARG A 141 17.80 19.10 -6.55
CA ARG A 141 19.10 19.78 -6.36
C ARG A 141 19.15 20.96 -7.32
N ASP A 142 19.50 22.14 -6.80
CA ASP A 142 19.62 23.37 -7.58
C ASP A 142 18.39 23.67 -8.47
N GLY A 143 17.18 23.46 -7.90
CA GLY A 143 15.91 23.66 -8.60
C GLY A 143 15.51 22.53 -9.54
N GLN A 144 16.43 21.67 -9.97
CA GLN A 144 16.20 20.56 -10.89
C GLN A 144 15.79 19.27 -10.18
N LEU A 145 14.94 18.47 -10.83
CA LEU A 145 14.46 17.18 -10.32
C LEU A 145 15.31 16.05 -10.93
N LEU A 146 16.16 15.44 -10.10
CA LEU A 146 17.08 14.38 -10.52
C LEU A 146 16.54 12.99 -10.15
N PRO A 147 16.49 12.04 -11.10
CA PRO A 147 16.11 10.66 -10.81
C PRO A 147 17.13 10.00 -9.87
N THR A 148 16.66 9.07 -9.03
CA THR A 148 17.55 8.23 -8.22
C THR A 148 17.45 6.76 -8.63
N LYS A 149 18.40 5.97 -8.13
CA LYS A 149 18.41 4.49 -8.23
C LYS A 149 17.36 3.79 -7.37
N HIS A 150 16.51 4.55 -6.65
CA HIS A 150 15.49 4.00 -5.77
C HIS A 150 14.11 4.04 -6.43
N LEU A 151 13.48 2.87 -6.50
CA LEU A 151 12.21 2.65 -7.18
C LEU A 151 11.21 2.04 -6.20
N ILE A 152 10.04 2.65 -6.10
CA ILE A 152 8.91 2.11 -5.33
C ILE A 152 8.09 1.23 -6.26
N HIS A 153 7.99 -0.04 -5.92
CA HIS A 153 7.23 -1.04 -6.63
C HIS A 153 5.95 -1.32 -5.85
N THR A 154 4.81 -1.21 -6.51
CA THR A 154 3.53 -1.70 -6.00
C THR A 154 3.36 -3.13 -6.49
N PHE A 155 3.30 -4.07 -5.56
CA PHE A 155 3.02 -5.48 -5.84
C PHE A 155 1.54 -5.73 -5.63
N HIS A 156 0.92 -6.54 -6.49
CA HIS A 156 -0.44 -7.01 -6.29
C HIS A 156 -0.53 -8.16 -5.26
N LYS A 157 0.34 -8.16 -4.24
CA LYS A 157 0.42 -9.22 -3.23
C LYS A 157 0.05 -8.66 -1.85
N PRO A 158 -0.63 -9.44 -0.99
CA PRO A 158 -0.93 -9.02 0.37
C PRO A 158 0.32 -8.97 1.26
N LYS A 159 1.35 -9.77 0.93
CA LYS A 159 2.62 -9.83 1.66
C LYS A 159 3.77 -9.38 0.76
N LEU A 160 4.68 -8.60 1.35
CA LEU A 160 5.86 -8.10 0.65
C LEU A 160 6.83 -9.26 0.36
N PRO A 161 7.26 -9.45 -0.91
CA PRO A 161 8.33 -10.40 -1.20
C PRO A 161 9.65 -9.90 -0.61
N GLU A 162 10.53 -10.79 -0.14
CA GLU A 162 11.88 -10.42 0.34
C GLU A 162 12.81 -10.01 -0.81
N SER A 163 12.60 -10.61 -1.98
CA SER A 163 13.37 -10.32 -3.20
C SER A 163 12.56 -10.64 -4.43
N ILE A 164 12.93 -10.03 -5.56
CA ILE A 164 12.41 -10.34 -6.89
C ILE A 164 13.54 -10.60 -7.88
N ARG A 165 13.20 -11.21 -9.02
CA ARG A 165 14.13 -11.36 -10.13
C ARG A 165 13.92 -10.26 -11.18
N ALA A 166 14.99 -9.58 -11.57
CA ALA A 166 15.02 -8.63 -12.67
C ALA A 166 16.08 -9.08 -13.67
N GLY A 167 15.66 -9.67 -14.80
CA GLY A 167 16.57 -10.35 -15.71
C GLY A 167 17.38 -11.44 -14.99
N TYR A 168 18.71 -11.29 -14.98
CA TYR A 168 19.62 -12.20 -14.28
C TYR A 168 19.87 -11.82 -12.80
N MET A 169 19.38 -10.66 -12.35
CA MET A 169 19.65 -10.12 -11.01
C MET A 169 18.59 -10.57 -10.01
N LYS A 170 19.02 -10.87 -8.77
CA LYS A 170 18.14 -10.99 -7.61
C LYS A 170 18.19 -9.69 -6.81
N LEU A 171 17.08 -8.97 -6.77
CA LEU A 171 16.98 -7.66 -6.13
C LEU A 171 16.25 -7.78 -4.79
N GLY A 172 16.88 -7.32 -3.71
CA GLY A 172 16.24 -7.25 -2.39
C GLY A 172 15.17 -6.17 -2.34
N VAL A 173 14.05 -6.48 -1.70
CA VAL A 173 12.90 -5.57 -1.54
C VAL A 173 12.81 -5.16 -0.07
N ARG A 174 12.73 -3.85 0.19
CA ARG A 174 12.50 -3.30 1.53
C ARG A 174 11.09 -2.72 1.62
N PRO A 175 10.40 -2.77 2.77
CA PRO A 175 9.11 -2.11 2.92
C PRO A 175 9.18 -0.62 2.56
N TYR A 176 8.20 -0.14 1.78
CA TYR A 176 8.07 1.29 1.53
C TYR A 176 7.28 1.95 2.66
N ILE A 177 7.97 2.77 3.45
CA ILE A 177 7.35 3.57 4.51
C ILE A 177 7.21 5.02 4.00
N PRO A 178 6.01 5.49 3.63
CA PRO A 178 5.82 6.86 3.16
C PRO A 178 6.10 7.89 4.26
N ASN A 179 6.32 9.14 3.88
CA ASN A 179 6.40 10.22 4.87
C ASN A 179 5.02 10.52 5.44
N PRO A 180 4.94 10.97 6.71
CA PRO A 180 3.70 11.45 7.32
C PRO A 180 2.93 12.39 6.40
N LEU A 181 1.63 12.15 6.26
CA LEU A 181 0.75 13.00 5.48
C LEU A 181 0.57 14.32 6.21
N ARG A 182 1.15 15.40 5.67
CA ARG A 182 0.96 16.77 6.17
C ARG A 182 -0.05 17.50 5.30
N CYS A 183 -1.03 18.13 5.93
CA CYS A 183 -1.97 18.99 5.26
C CYS A 183 -1.27 20.28 4.81
N PHE A 184 -1.24 20.57 3.50
CA PHE A 184 -0.63 21.80 2.99
C PHE A 184 -1.45 23.08 3.25
N GLN A 185 -2.65 22.95 3.84
CA GLN A 185 -3.47 24.08 4.26
C GLN A 185 -3.17 24.46 5.72
N CYS A 186 -3.44 23.56 6.68
CA CYS A 186 -3.31 23.84 8.11
C CYS A 186 -2.00 23.32 8.75
N GLN A 187 -1.13 22.68 7.96
CA GLN A 187 0.19 22.15 8.36
C GLN A 187 0.19 21.01 9.40
N ARG A 188 -1.00 20.55 9.83
CA ARG A 188 -1.16 19.41 10.73
C ARG A 188 -1.00 18.08 10.00
N PHE A 189 -0.59 17.04 10.73
CA PHE A 189 -0.51 15.68 10.20
C PHE A 189 -1.90 15.00 10.14
N GLY A 190 -2.00 13.93 9.35
CA GLY A 190 -3.13 13.00 9.34
C GLY A 190 -4.18 13.22 8.26
N HIS A 191 -4.16 14.33 7.52
CA HIS A 191 -5.13 14.59 6.45
C HIS A 191 -4.55 15.39 5.29
N ALA A 192 -5.18 15.26 4.12
CA ALA A 192 -4.84 16.03 2.92
C ALA A 192 -5.65 17.34 2.85
N LYS A 193 -5.21 18.29 2.02
CA LYS A 193 -5.87 19.60 1.84
C LYS A 193 -7.36 19.48 1.48
N GLY A 194 -7.74 18.53 0.63
CA GLY A 194 -9.15 18.33 0.22
C GLY A 194 -10.10 17.92 1.34
N ALA A 195 -9.58 17.35 2.43
CA ALA A 195 -10.35 16.98 3.63
C ALA A 195 -10.17 17.98 4.78
N CYS A 196 -9.42 19.07 4.55
CA CYS A 196 -9.08 20.03 5.59
C CYS A 196 -10.28 20.92 5.92
N ARG A 197 -10.61 21.02 7.21
CA ARG A 197 -11.57 21.98 7.76
C ARG A 197 -10.91 23.18 8.44
N GLY A 198 -9.58 23.22 8.42
CA GLY A 198 -8.78 24.30 9.00
C GLY A 198 -8.52 25.44 8.03
N THR A 199 -8.00 26.54 8.57
CA THR A 199 -7.57 27.73 7.83
C THR A 199 -6.14 27.56 7.28
N ILE A 200 -5.75 28.47 6.40
CA ILE A 200 -4.36 28.51 5.92
C ILE A 200 -3.42 28.88 7.08
N THR A 201 -2.41 28.05 7.28
CA THR A 201 -1.41 28.21 8.33
C THR A 201 -0.03 28.16 7.70
N CYS A 202 0.84 29.08 8.11
CA CYS A 202 2.19 29.17 7.59
C CYS A 202 3.04 27.99 8.07
N ALA A 203 3.67 27.27 7.14
CA ALA A 203 4.52 26.12 7.48
C ALA A 203 5.81 26.54 8.22
N ARG A 204 6.20 27.81 8.15
CA ARG A 204 7.42 28.34 8.80
C ARG A 204 7.15 28.79 10.23
N CYS A 205 6.17 29.67 10.45
CA CYS A 205 5.93 30.31 11.76
C CYS A 205 4.64 29.87 12.48
N ALA A 206 3.87 28.95 11.89
CA ALA A 206 2.59 28.46 12.42
C ALA A 206 1.47 29.52 12.59
N GLU A 207 1.66 30.75 12.10
CA GLU A 207 0.62 31.78 12.12
C GLU A 207 -0.42 31.55 11.03
N ILE A 208 -1.65 31.98 11.32
CA ILE A 208 -2.81 31.84 10.43
C ILE A 208 -2.83 33.00 9.42
N GLY A 209 -3.31 32.75 8.21
CA GLY A 209 -3.65 33.80 7.23
C GLY A 209 -2.66 34.00 6.08
N HIS A 210 -1.52 33.28 6.06
CA HIS A 210 -0.56 33.33 4.94
C HIS A 210 0.17 32.00 4.74
N ASP A 211 0.84 31.85 3.59
CA ASP A 211 1.71 30.70 3.29
C ASP A 211 3.19 30.94 3.65
N SER A 212 4.05 29.94 3.45
CA SER A 212 5.47 30.04 3.82
C SER A 212 6.40 30.53 2.70
N GLN A 213 5.91 30.95 1.53
CA GLN A 213 6.78 31.25 0.38
C GLN A 213 7.66 32.49 0.63
N GLN A 214 7.09 33.52 1.24
CA GLN A 214 7.77 34.80 1.53
C GLN A 214 7.90 35.06 3.04
N CYS A 215 7.57 34.08 3.87
CA CYS A 215 7.62 34.22 5.33
C CYS A 215 9.08 34.19 5.82
N THR A 216 9.50 35.26 6.48
CA THR A 216 10.84 35.40 7.11
C THR A 216 10.77 35.33 8.63
N ALA A 217 9.58 35.18 9.22
CA ALA A 217 9.39 35.11 10.66
C ALA A 217 10.14 33.92 11.30
N GLN A 218 10.31 33.98 12.62
CA GLN A 218 10.96 32.93 13.39
C GLN A 218 10.23 31.60 13.21
N GLU A 219 11.00 30.52 13.07
CA GLU A 219 10.45 29.20 12.84
C GLU A 219 9.70 28.68 14.07
N LYS A 220 8.50 28.16 13.84
CA LYS A 220 7.65 27.55 14.85
C LYS A 220 6.81 26.45 14.20
N CYS A 221 6.84 25.26 14.81
CA CYS A 221 6.12 24.11 14.31
C CYS A 221 4.68 24.09 14.84
N VAL A 222 3.69 23.95 13.96
CA VAL A 222 2.27 23.86 14.39
C VAL A 222 1.96 22.60 15.20
N ASN A 223 2.76 21.53 15.02
CA ASN A 223 2.49 20.21 15.59
C ASN A 223 3.09 20.03 16.99
N CYS A 224 4.25 20.65 17.26
CA CYS A 224 4.96 20.49 18.54
C CYS A 224 5.41 21.81 19.18
N SER A 225 5.08 22.95 18.58
CA SER A 225 5.48 24.30 19.04
C SER A 225 7.00 24.55 19.14
N GLY A 226 7.83 23.67 18.56
CA GLY A 226 9.29 23.79 18.58
C GLY A 226 9.83 24.76 17.53
N SER A 227 11.07 25.20 17.71
CA SER A 227 11.78 26.17 16.86
C SER A 227 12.30 25.55 15.55
N HIS A 228 11.38 25.05 14.72
CA HIS A 228 11.65 24.52 13.39
C HIS A 228 10.40 24.60 12.52
N THR A 229 10.56 24.56 11.20
CA THR A 229 9.41 24.51 10.27
C THR A 229 8.55 23.26 10.46
N SER A 230 7.25 23.37 10.16
CA SER A 230 6.27 22.28 10.28
C SER A 230 6.52 21.08 9.36
N TYR A 231 7.47 21.18 8.43
CA TYR A 231 7.91 20.07 7.56
C TYR A 231 9.26 19.46 7.97
N SER A 232 9.84 19.88 9.10
CA SER A 232 11.08 19.32 9.60
C SER A 232 10.93 17.83 9.97
N ARG A 233 11.91 17.02 9.56
CA ARG A 233 11.99 15.59 9.92
C ARG A 233 12.53 15.35 11.33
N SER A 234 13.12 16.37 11.96
CA SER A 234 13.54 16.31 13.36
C SER A 234 12.40 16.59 14.35
N CYS A 235 11.21 16.95 13.86
CA CYS A 235 10.05 17.19 14.72
C CYS A 235 9.64 15.90 15.48
N PRO A 236 9.48 15.94 16.82
CA PRO A 236 9.06 14.76 17.59
C PRO A 236 7.71 14.20 17.12
N ARG A 237 6.76 15.09 16.77
CA ARG A 237 5.47 14.66 16.20
C ARG A 237 5.63 13.99 14.84
N TRP A 238 6.54 14.48 14.00
CA TRP A 238 6.82 13.83 12.72
C TRP A 238 7.36 12.41 12.91
N GLN A 239 8.25 12.19 13.89
CA GLN A 239 8.80 10.87 14.19
C GLN A 239 7.73 9.89 14.68
N VAL A 240 6.83 10.35 15.56
CA VAL A 240 5.67 9.56 16.00
C VAL A 240 4.78 9.18 14.82
N GLU A 241 4.41 10.16 13.98
CA GLU A 241 3.61 9.89 12.78
C GLU A 241 4.33 8.95 11.80
N LYS A 242 5.65 9.02 11.72
CA LYS A 242 6.46 8.13 10.88
C LYS A 242 6.40 6.68 11.36
N GLN A 243 6.33 6.45 12.67
CA GLN A 243 6.17 5.14 13.28
C GLN A 243 4.73 4.61 13.14
N ILE A 244 3.71 5.48 13.18
CA ILE A 244 2.31 5.07 12.97
C ILE A 244 2.10 4.53 11.54
N VAL A 245 2.83 5.09 10.59
CA VAL A 245 2.73 4.76 9.15
C VAL A 245 3.68 3.64 8.73
N SER A 246 4.64 3.25 9.58
CA SER A 246 5.58 2.14 9.32
C SER A 246 4.95 0.78 9.59
#